data_AF-A0A7C3LYR9-F1
#
_entry.id   AF-A0A7C3LYR9-F1
#
_cell.length_a   1.000
_cell.length_b   1.000
_cell.length_c   1.000
_cell.angle_alpha   90.00
_cell.angle_beta   90.00
_cell.angle_gamma   90.00
#
_symmetry.space_group_name_H-M   'P 1'
#
loop_
_entity.id
_entity.type
_entity.pdbx_description
1 polymer ?
#
loop_
_entity_poly.entity_id
_entity_poly.type
_entity_poly.pdbx_seq_one_letter_code
_entity_poly.pdbx_strand_id
1 'polypeptide(L)'
;MKDKRLVLLFDDFEHIGRNELFVDFVQSLRSWAVRADMSLITATHEPLHKVCHKDIASSPFPNDFEVKKLGPFTSEEFTQFLQATSALSGVDLTPYSEYILELGGRWPYFVQMACSYYYQALTNHEQPDHDAIARHFENEAWPQFEHIWKRLNPNERAVLRDLVDGAYVYMDRHLDLVEKGYILEGKIFSQSFARFIKSSV
;
A
#
# COMPACT_ATOMS: atom_id res chain seq x y z
N MET A 1 -16.03 -20.19 32.34
CA MET A 1 -15.18 -19.19 31.66
C MET A 1 -16.06 -18.52 30.61
N LYS A 2 -16.43 -17.26 30.80
CA LYS A 2 -17.25 -16.48 29.86
C LYS A 2 -16.36 -15.93 28.73
N ASP A 3 -16.86 -16.02 27.50
CA ASP A 3 -16.57 -15.21 26.29
C ASP A 3 -15.11 -14.84 26.02
N LYS A 4 -14.25 -15.84 25.78
CA LYS A 4 -13.00 -15.60 25.07
C LYS A 4 -13.13 -16.13 23.65
N ARG A 5 -13.17 -15.23 22.67
CA ARG A 5 -13.11 -15.54 21.25
C ARG A 5 -11.66 -15.73 20.81
N LEU A 6 -11.40 -16.80 20.07
CA LEU A 6 -10.09 -17.00 19.44
C LEU A 6 -10.01 -16.15 18.17
N VAL A 7 -8.92 -15.39 17.99
CA VAL A 7 -8.66 -14.66 16.74
C VAL A 7 -7.39 -15.20 16.12
N LEU A 8 -7.48 -15.69 14.88
CA LEU A 8 -6.34 -16.13 14.09
C LEU A 8 -6.05 -15.08 13.01
N LEU A 9 -4.80 -14.62 13.00
CA LEU A 9 -4.27 -13.65 12.04
C LEU A 9 -3.26 -14.35 11.16
N PHE A 10 -3.48 -14.32 9.84
CA PHE A 10 -2.51 -14.77 8.86
C PHE A 10 -2.06 -13.58 8.03
N ASP A 11 -0.79 -13.23 8.18
CA ASP A 11 -0.13 -12.27 7.31
C ASP A 11 0.43 -12.99 6.08
N ASP A 12 0.51 -12.30 4.94
CA ASP A 12 0.94 -12.83 3.65
C ASP A 12 0.33 -14.21 3.31
N PHE A 13 -0.99 -14.32 3.46
CA PHE A 13 -1.70 -15.62 3.36
C PHE A 13 -1.54 -16.27 1.99
N GLU A 14 -1.15 -15.55 0.93
CA GLU A 14 -0.81 -16.14 -0.37
C GLU A 14 0.21 -17.29 -0.30
N HIS A 15 1.13 -17.30 0.67
CA HIS A 15 2.09 -18.39 0.82
C HIS A 15 1.44 -19.71 1.23
N ILE A 16 0.36 -19.63 2.02
CA ILE A 16 -0.46 -20.78 2.40
C ILE A 16 -1.47 -21.08 1.29
N GLY A 17 -2.18 -20.05 0.83
CA GLY A 17 -3.24 -20.17 -0.17
C GLY A 17 -2.77 -20.74 -1.51
N ARG A 18 -1.54 -20.43 -1.95
CA ARG A 18 -0.97 -20.96 -3.21
C ARG A 18 -0.42 -22.37 -3.08
N ASN A 19 -0.24 -22.88 -1.86
CA ASN A 19 0.43 -24.15 -1.62
C ASN A 19 -0.57 -25.30 -1.50
N GLU A 20 -0.52 -26.24 -2.45
CA GLU A 20 -1.40 -27.41 -2.52
C GLU A 20 -1.34 -28.32 -1.28
N LEU A 21 -0.21 -28.32 -0.55
CA LEU A 21 -0.04 -29.12 0.67
C LEU A 21 -0.93 -28.62 1.82
N PHE A 22 -1.47 -27.40 1.72
CA PHE A 22 -2.29 -26.78 2.77
C PHE A 22 -3.79 -26.85 2.50
N VAL A 23 -4.25 -27.57 1.47
CA VAL A 23 -5.69 -27.69 1.15
C VAL A 23 -6.50 -28.19 2.35
N ASP A 24 -6.09 -29.31 2.96
CA ASP A 24 -6.79 -29.91 4.11
C ASP A 24 -6.74 -28.99 5.35
N PHE A 25 -5.63 -28.28 5.53
CA PHE A 25 -5.47 -27.29 6.60
C PHE A 25 -6.46 -26.14 6.45
N VAL A 26 -6.56 -25.54 5.26
CA VAL A 26 -7.48 -24.43 4.98
C VAL A 26 -8.94 -24.85 5.09
N GLN A 27 -9.29 -26.05 4.62
CA GLN A 27 -10.64 -26.60 4.80
C GLN A 27 -10.98 -26.83 6.28
N SER A 28 -10.02 -27.32 7.06
CA SER A 28 -10.19 -27.51 8.52
C SER A 28 -10.40 -26.18 9.23
N LEU A 29 -9.58 -25.16 8.92
CA LEU A 29 -9.70 -23.80 9.45
C LEU A 29 -11.08 -23.21 9.19
N ARG A 30 -11.57 -23.31 7.94
CA ARG A 30 -12.91 -22.86 7.57
C ARG A 30 -13.98 -23.52 8.44
N SER A 31 -13.89 -24.83 8.57
CA SER A 31 -14.84 -25.62 9.34
C SER A 31 -14.86 -25.21 10.81
N TRP A 32 -13.72 -24.83 11.38
CA TRP A 32 -13.62 -24.32 12.74
C TRP A 32 -14.13 -22.88 12.85
N ALA A 33 -13.88 -22.02 11.87
CA ALA A 33 -14.38 -20.65 11.87
C ALA A 33 -15.92 -20.60 11.89
N VAL A 34 -16.58 -21.57 11.24
CA VAL A 34 -18.05 -21.69 11.25
C VAL A 34 -18.57 -22.31 12.55
N ARG A 35 -17.85 -23.27 13.14
CA ARG A 35 -18.35 -24.11 14.25
C ARG A 35 -17.90 -23.66 15.64
N ALA A 36 -16.81 -22.92 15.75
CA ALA A 36 -16.26 -22.41 16.99
C ALA A 36 -16.45 -20.89 17.09
N ASP A 37 -16.41 -20.34 18.31
CA ASP A 37 -16.34 -18.88 18.52
C ASP A 37 -14.93 -18.38 18.16
N MET A 38 -14.63 -18.37 16.86
CA MET A 38 -13.34 -18.00 16.28
C MET A 38 -13.52 -16.99 15.14
N SER A 39 -12.64 -16.00 15.08
CA SER A 39 -12.51 -15.10 13.93
C SER A 39 -11.21 -15.37 13.18
N LEU A 40 -11.29 -15.31 11.86
CA LEU A 40 -10.16 -15.49 10.96
C LEU A 40 -9.94 -14.19 10.19
N ILE A 41 -8.72 -13.66 10.26
CA ILE A 41 -8.30 -12.45 9.56
C ILE A 41 -7.09 -12.82 8.72
N THR A 42 -7.15 -12.54 7.42
CA THR A 42 -6.07 -12.78 6.47
C THR A 42 -5.67 -11.48 5.79
N ALA A 43 -4.37 -11.21 5.71
CA ALA A 43 -3.82 -10.16 4.85
C ALA A 43 -3.22 -10.80 3.59
N THR A 44 -3.49 -10.21 2.44
CA THR A 44 -2.98 -10.65 1.14
C THR A 44 -2.72 -9.47 0.22
N HIS A 45 -1.73 -9.58 -0.67
CA HIS A 45 -1.48 -8.56 -1.68
C HIS A 45 -2.48 -8.57 -2.86
N GLU A 46 -3.09 -9.73 -3.12
CA GLU A 46 -4.10 -9.92 -4.16
C GLU A 46 -5.38 -10.49 -3.54
N PRO A 47 -6.56 -10.34 -4.17
CA PRO A 47 -7.79 -10.95 -3.69
C PRO A 47 -7.66 -12.46 -3.46
N LEU A 48 -8.26 -12.98 -2.38
CA LEU A 48 -8.16 -14.40 -1.98
C LEU A 48 -8.46 -15.39 -3.13
N HIS A 49 -9.46 -15.10 -3.96
CA HIS A 49 -9.81 -15.96 -5.10
C HIS A 49 -8.72 -16.05 -6.19
N LYS A 50 -7.79 -15.09 -6.26
CA LYS A 50 -6.64 -15.11 -7.18
C LYS A 50 -5.41 -15.80 -6.57
N VAL A 51 -5.29 -15.82 -5.25
CA VAL A 51 -4.13 -16.41 -4.56
C VAL A 51 -4.37 -17.84 -4.10
N CYS A 52 -5.62 -18.26 -3.89
CA CYS A 52 -5.91 -19.64 -3.51
C CYS A 52 -5.71 -20.61 -4.69
N HIS A 53 -5.08 -21.76 -4.43
CA HIS A 53 -5.02 -22.88 -5.37
C HIS A 53 -6.43 -23.28 -5.82
N LYS A 54 -6.60 -23.84 -7.02
CA LYS A 54 -7.93 -24.15 -7.60
C LYS A 54 -8.83 -24.96 -6.67
N ASP A 55 -8.27 -25.89 -5.89
CA ASP A 55 -9.03 -26.71 -4.93
C ASP A 55 -9.45 -25.94 -3.66
N ILE A 56 -8.72 -24.86 -3.33
CA ILE A 56 -9.06 -23.93 -2.24
C ILE A 56 -9.98 -22.81 -2.76
N ALA A 57 -9.80 -22.36 -4.00
CA ALA A 57 -10.59 -21.32 -4.64
C ALA A 57 -11.97 -21.84 -5.11
N SER A 58 -12.07 -23.13 -5.46
CA SER A 58 -13.35 -23.80 -5.74
C SER A 58 -14.12 -24.15 -4.48
N SER A 59 -13.45 -24.14 -3.31
CA SER A 59 -14.12 -24.14 -2.02
C SER A 59 -14.76 -22.76 -1.78
N PRO A 60 -15.89 -22.68 -1.05
CA PRO A 60 -16.46 -21.40 -0.63
C PRO A 60 -15.60 -20.62 0.37
N PHE A 61 -14.38 -21.08 0.70
CA PHE A 61 -13.50 -20.43 1.67
C PHE A 61 -13.29 -18.93 1.40
N PRO A 62 -12.97 -18.46 0.17
CA PRO A 62 -12.83 -17.03 -0.08
C PRO A 62 -14.13 -16.23 0.09
N ASN A 63 -15.30 -16.88 0.03
CA ASN A 63 -16.61 -16.23 0.13
C ASN A 63 -17.04 -15.97 1.57
N ASP A 64 -16.38 -16.58 2.55
CA ASP A 64 -16.71 -16.41 3.97
C ASP A 64 -16.09 -15.12 4.57
N PHE A 65 -15.28 -14.39 3.79
CA PHE A 65 -14.57 -13.19 4.24
C PHE A 65 -15.25 -11.90 3.81
N GLU A 66 -15.37 -10.97 4.75
CA GLU A 66 -15.56 -9.56 4.43
C GLU A 66 -14.22 -8.97 3.94
N VAL A 67 -14.19 -8.48 2.69
CA VAL A 67 -12.97 -7.90 2.10
C VAL A 67 -12.87 -6.42 2.47
N LYS A 68 -11.80 -6.06 3.17
CA LYS A 68 -11.38 -4.67 3.36
C LYS A 68 -10.15 -4.40 2.50
N LYS A 69 -10.32 -3.59 1.45
CA LYS A 69 -9.19 -3.12 0.63
C LYS A 69 -8.47 -2.00 1.39
N LEU A 70 -7.17 -2.17 1.61
CA LEU A 70 -6.29 -1.12 2.10
C LEU A 70 -5.60 -0.47 0.90
N GLY A 71 -5.61 0.85 0.84
CA GLY A 71 -4.99 1.62 -0.24
C GLY A 71 -4.26 2.84 0.31
N PRO A 72 -3.84 3.75 -0.58
CA PRO A 72 -3.39 5.07 -0.18
C PRO A 72 -4.44 5.78 0.69
N PHE A 73 -3.99 6.68 1.56
CA PHE A 73 -4.87 7.59 2.27
C PHE A 73 -5.78 8.34 1.29
N THR A 74 -7.00 8.60 1.73
CA THR A 74 -7.81 9.69 1.18
C THR A 74 -7.15 11.03 1.49
N SER A 75 -7.60 12.10 0.81
CA SER A 75 -7.11 13.46 1.12
C SER A 75 -7.34 13.85 2.57
N GLU A 76 -8.46 13.41 3.14
CA GLU A 76 -8.82 13.65 4.54
C GLU A 76 -7.91 12.87 5.48
N GLU A 77 -7.73 11.56 5.27
CA GLU A 77 -6.83 10.73 6.08
C GLU A 77 -5.38 11.22 6.02
N PHE A 78 -4.90 11.68 4.86
CA PHE A 78 -3.57 12.28 4.72
C PHE A 78 -3.44 13.54 5.60
N THR A 79 -4.44 14.42 5.56
CA THR A 79 -4.46 15.64 6.37
C THR A 79 -4.52 15.31 7.87
N GLN A 80 -5.40 14.40 8.26
CA GLN A 80 -5.52 13.93 9.64
C GLN A 80 -4.23 13.27 10.13
N PHE A 81 -3.57 12.48 9.28
CA PHE A 81 -2.28 11.85 9.58
C PHE A 81 -1.20 12.91 9.87
N LEU A 82 -1.08 13.95 9.03
CA LEU A 82 -0.13 15.04 9.26
C LEU A 82 -0.42 15.80 10.55
N GLN A 83 -1.68 16.11 10.83
CA GLN A 83 -2.08 16.81 12.06
C GLN A 83 -1.78 15.98 13.30
N ALA A 84 -2.14 14.70 13.30
CA ALA A 84 -1.88 13.79 14.42
C ALA A 84 -0.38 13.59 14.65
N THR A 85 0.40 13.41 13.58
CA THR A 85 1.86 13.26 13.65
C THR A 85 2.52 14.55 14.16
N SER A 86 2.04 15.71 13.73
CA SER A 86 2.54 17.00 14.19
C SER A 86 2.27 17.23 15.67
N ALA A 87 1.05 16.94 16.12
CA ALA A 87 0.65 17.05 17.52
C ALA A 87 1.45 16.09 18.42
N LEU A 88 1.69 14.85 17.96
CA LEU A 88 2.44 13.84 18.72
C LEU A 88 3.93 14.18 18.83
N SER A 89 4.51 14.73 17.77
CA SER A 89 5.95 15.02 17.69
C SER A 89 6.34 16.40 18.21
N GLY A 90 5.37 17.31 18.35
CA GLY A 90 5.62 18.71 18.69
C GLY A 90 6.18 19.56 17.55
N VAL A 91 6.25 19.02 16.33
CA VAL A 91 6.77 19.68 15.13
C VAL A 91 5.63 19.83 14.12
N ASP A 92 5.33 21.06 13.68
CA ASP A 92 4.27 21.27 12.70
C ASP A 92 4.72 20.91 11.28
N LEU A 93 4.20 19.78 10.77
CA LEU A 93 4.47 19.28 9.42
C LEU A 93 3.46 19.80 8.39
N THR A 94 2.37 20.44 8.83
CA THR A 94 1.29 20.94 7.96
C THR A 94 1.78 21.90 6.86
N PRO A 95 2.72 22.83 7.14
CA PRO A 95 3.28 23.73 6.12
C PRO A 95 4.00 23.00 4.97
N TYR A 96 4.42 21.75 5.19
CA TYR A 96 5.18 20.95 4.24
C TYR A 96 4.34 19.87 3.55
N SER A 97 3.01 19.90 3.76
CA SER A 97 2.07 18.91 3.24
C SER A 97 2.16 18.69 1.73
N GLU A 98 2.30 19.76 0.93
CA GLU A 98 2.45 19.67 -0.53
C GLU A 98 3.74 18.91 -0.90
N TYR A 99 4.88 19.25 -0.30
CA TYR A 99 6.13 18.56 -0.56
C TYR A 99 6.09 17.08 -0.12
N ILE A 100 5.49 16.79 1.03
CA ILE A 100 5.32 15.42 1.52
C ILE A 100 4.43 14.62 0.56
N LEU A 101 3.35 15.23 0.05
CA LEU A 101 2.47 14.65 -0.95
C LEU A 101 3.20 14.43 -2.29
N GLU A 102 4.06 15.35 -2.72
CA GLU A 102 4.85 15.18 -3.95
C GLU A 102 5.84 14.01 -3.86
N LEU A 103 6.48 13.82 -2.70
CA LEU A 103 7.43 12.73 -2.45
C LEU A 103 6.71 11.39 -2.33
N GLY A 104 5.72 11.27 -1.45
CA GLY A 104 5.12 9.98 -1.09
C GLY A 104 3.75 9.69 -1.70
N GLY A 105 3.14 10.67 -2.36
CA GLY A 105 1.72 10.63 -2.67
C GLY A 105 0.91 10.47 -1.40
N ARG A 106 -0.09 9.58 -1.43
CA ARG A 106 -0.90 9.25 -0.26
C ARG A 106 -0.59 7.86 0.32
N TRP A 107 0.52 7.24 -0.07
CA TRP A 107 0.87 5.92 0.45
C TRP A 107 1.36 6.02 1.90
N PRO A 108 0.73 5.32 2.87
CA PRO A 108 1.07 5.47 4.28
C PRO A 108 2.58 5.32 4.58
N TYR A 109 3.22 4.32 3.96
CA TYR A 109 4.67 4.07 4.12
C TYR A 109 5.52 5.24 3.62
N PHE A 110 5.28 5.70 2.38
CA PHE A 110 6.07 6.79 1.79
C PHE A 110 5.76 8.14 2.44
N VAL A 111 4.51 8.38 2.84
CA VAL A 111 4.14 9.58 3.61
C VAL A 111 4.87 9.60 4.95
N GLN A 112 4.91 8.49 5.68
CA GLN A 112 5.65 8.38 6.94
C GLN A 112 7.15 8.64 6.75
N MET A 113 7.75 8.06 5.71
CA MET A 113 9.15 8.29 5.37
C MET A 113 9.42 9.77 5.07
N ALA A 114 8.63 10.40 4.20
CA ALA A 114 8.78 11.83 3.91
C ALA A 114 8.61 12.68 5.19
N CYS A 115 7.61 12.39 6.03
CA CYS A 115 7.42 13.05 7.32
C CYS A 115 8.64 12.91 8.23
N SER A 116 9.29 11.74 8.27
CA SER A 116 10.47 11.55 9.11
C SER A 116 11.65 12.43 8.68
N TYR A 117 11.85 12.65 7.38
CA TYR A 117 12.90 13.54 6.88
C TYR A 117 12.61 15.01 7.22
N TYR A 118 11.36 15.45 7.06
CA TYR A 118 10.96 16.80 7.48
C TYR A 118 11.08 17.00 8.99
N TYR A 119 10.65 16.00 9.77
CA TYR A 119 10.80 16.02 11.22
C TYR A 119 12.26 16.21 11.63
N GLN A 120 13.17 15.39 11.09
CA GLN A 120 14.61 15.47 11.39
C GLN A 120 15.19 16.86 11.07
N ALA A 121 14.88 17.40 9.89
CA ALA A 121 15.35 18.74 9.49
C ALA A 121 14.87 19.83 10.46
N LEU A 122 13.59 19.78 10.83
CA LEU A 122 12.97 20.79 11.71
C LEU A 122 13.46 20.68 13.16
N THR A 123 13.73 19.47 13.66
CA THR A 123 14.30 19.28 15.00
C THR A 123 15.73 19.80 15.12
N ASN A 124 16.46 19.89 14.01
CA ASN A 124 17.81 20.46 14.00
C ASN A 124 17.81 22.00 13.95
N HIS A 125 16.62 22.64 14.01
CA HIS A 125 16.42 24.09 13.87
C HIS A 125 16.93 24.69 12.56
N GLU A 126 17.05 23.86 11.52
CA GLU A 126 17.42 24.29 10.18
C GLU A 126 16.16 24.51 9.34
N GLN A 127 16.24 25.45 8.39
CA GLN A 127 15.21 25.53 7.35
C GLN A 127 15.32 24.26 6.49
N PRO A 128 14.22 23.52 6.27
CA PRO A 128 14.28 22.30 5.48
C PRO A 128 14.80 22.56 4.06
N ASP A 129 15.92 21.93 3.70
CA ASP A 129 16.37 21.84 2.31
C ASP A 129 15.55 20.76 1.60
N HIS A 130 14.50 21.21 0.89
CA HIS A 130 13.58 20.34 0.17
C HIS A 130 14.27 19.44 -0.85
N ASP A 131 15.32 19.93 -1.52
CA ASP A 131 16.05 19.16 -2.53
C ASP A 131 16.93 18.10 -1.88
N ALA A 132 17.56 18.41 -0.74
CA ALA A 132 18.31 17.41 0.04
C ALA A 132 17.36 16.33 0.58
N ILE A 133 16.23 16.71 1.16
CA ILE A 133 15.21 15.78 1.65
C ILE A 133 14.70 14.89 0.51
N ALA A 134 14.39 15.45 -0.66
CA ALA A 134 13.92 14.68 -1.81
C ALA A 134 14.96 13.64 -2.26
N ARG A 135 16.25 14.01 -2.32
CA ARG A 135 17.33 13.06 -2.65
C ARG A 135 17.45 11.94 -1.64
N HIS A 136 17.39 12.25 -0.34
CA HIS A 136 17.45 11.22 0.71
C HIS A 136 16.25 10.28 0.65
N PHE A 137 15.04 10.84 0.53
CA PHE A 137 13.82 10.10 0.33
C PHE A 137 13.90 9.17 -0.89
N GLU A 138 14.35 9.67 -2.05
CA GLU A 138 14.46 8.87 -3.27
C GLU A 138 15.42 7.70 -3.14
N ASN A 139 16.57 7.92 -2.51
CA ASN A 139 17.54 6.86 -2.26
C ASN A 139 16.96 5.76 -1.36
N GLU A 140 16.21 6.13 -0.31
CA GLU A 140 15.60 5.18 0.60
C GLU A 140 14.37 4.48 0.01
N ALA A 141 13.57 5.20 -0.78
CA ALA A 141 12.38 4.66 -1.44
C ALA A 141 12.72 3.74 -2.63
N TRP A 142 13.92 3.87 -3.20
CA TRP A 142 14.35 3.15 -4.40
C TRP A 142 14.07 1.64 -4.38
N PRO A 143 14.44 0.87 -3.33
CA PRO A 143 14.21 -0.58 -3.33
C PRO A 143 12.71 -0.93 -3.37
N GLN A 144 11.86 -0.10 -2.75
CA GLN A 144 10.41 -0.30 -2.78
C GLN A 144 9.82 0.07 -4.13
N PHE A 145 10.30 1.13 -4.77
CA PHE A 145 9.93 1.45 -6.16
C PHE A 145 10.33 0.34 -7.13
N GLU A 146 11.52 -0.23 -6.97
CA GLU A 146 11.97 -1.37 -7.78
C GLU A 146 11.08 -2.59 -7.58
N HIS A 147 10.71 -2.88 -6.33
CA HIS A 147 9.80 -3.99 -6.00
C HIS A 147 8.42 -3.80 -6.63
N ILE A 148 7.85 -2.60 -6.51
CA ILE A 148 6.59 -2.21 -7.17
C ILE A 148 6.72 -2.44 -8.67
N TRP A 149 7.75 -1.87 -9.30
CA TRP A 149 7.95 -1.92 -10.75
C TRP A 149 8.09 -3.35 -11.27
N LYS A 150 8.84 -4.21 -10.57
CA LYS A 150 9.02 -5.63 -10.91
C LYS A 150 7.70 -6.41 -10.90
N ARG A 151 6.76 -6.06 -10.03
CA ARG A 151 5.44 -6.70 -9.92
C ARG A 151 4.41 -6.21 -10.93
N LEU A 152 4.64 -5.07 -11.59
CA LEU A 152 3.75 -4.57 -12.64
C LEU A 152 3.87 -5.40 -13.92
N ASN A 153 2.72 -5.64 -14.57
CA ASN A 153 2.69 -6.30 -15.87
C ASN A 153 3.11 -5.32 -17.00
N PRO A 154 3.41 -5.83 -18.22
CA PRO A 154 3.91 -4.97 -19.31
C PRO A 154 2.97 -3.82 -19.70
N ASN A 155 1.66 -4.05 -19.66
CA ASN A 155 0.66 -3.02 -19.97
C ASN A 155 0.62 -1.93 -18.89
N GLU A 156 0.64 -2.33 -17.62
CA GLU A 156 0.71 -1.39 -16.49
C GLU A 156 1.97 -0.51 -16.55
N ARG A 157 3.12 -1.10 -16.86
CA ARG A 157 4.37 -0.35 -17.04
C ARG A 157 4.28 0.64 -18.20
N ALA A 158 3.66 0.26 -19.31
CA ALA A 158 3.48 1.15 -20.46
C ALA A 158 2.61 2.37 -20.08
N VAL A 159 1.47 2.15 -19.43
CA VAL A 159 0.56 3.22 -18.99
C VAL A 159 1.25 4.18 -18.02
N LEU A 160 2.02 3.67 -17.06
CA LEU A 160 2.75 4.54 -16.13
C LEU A 160 3.85 5.34 -16.82
N ARG A 161 4.51 4.79 -17.85
CA ARG A 161 5.47 5.57 -18.66
C ARG A 161 4.78 6.68 -19.43
N ASP A 162 3.67 6.38 -20.09
CA ASP A 162 2.91 7.37 -20.84
C ASP A 162 2.49 8.55 -19.92
N LEU A 163 2.03 8.25 -18.70
CA LEU A 163 1.74 9.27 -17.68
C LEU A 163 2.96 10.12 -17.30
N VAL A 164 4.11 9.48 -17.14
CA VAL A 164 5.39 10.14 -16.80
C VAL A 164 5.87 11.06 -17.92
N ASP A 165 5.53 10.73 -19.17
CA ASP A 165 5.78 11.54 -20.37
C ASP A 165 4.69 12.62 -20.61
N GLY A 166 3.69 12.70 -19.72
CA GLY A 166 2.66 13.73 -19.75
C GLY A 166 1.43 13.38 -20.60
N ALA A 167 1.27 12.11 -21.00
CA ALA A 167 0.06 11.66 -21.67
C ALA A 167 -1.15 11.74 -20.73
N TYR A 168 -2.30 12.07 -21.29
CA TYR A 168 -3.56 12.02 -20.58
C TYR A 168 -4.11 10.59 -20.58
N VAL A 169 -4.40 10.06 -19.38
CA VAL A 169 -4.95 8.71 -19.22
C VAL A 169 -6.33 8.77 -18.60
N TYR A 170 -7.29 8.09 -19.23
CA TYR A 170 -8.65 7.96 -18.73
C TYR A 170 -8.70 6.93 -17.60
N MET A 171 -8.99 7.36 -16.37
CA MET A 171 -8.92 6.52 -15.16
C MET A 171 -9.87 5.30 -15.21
N ASP A 172 -11.03 5.43 -15.85
CA ASP A 172 -12.02 4.36 -16.04
C ASP A 172 -11.48 3.17 -16.85
N ARG A 173 -10.43 3.39 -17.67
CA ARG A 173 -9.76 2.35 -18.45
C ARG A 173 -8.62 1.66 -17.70
N HIS A 174 -8.23 2.20 -16.55
CA HIS A 174 -7.08 1.75 -15.75
C HIS A 174 -7.42 1.61 -14.27
N LEU A 175 -8.63 1.11 -13.99
CA LEU A 175 -9.14 0.93 -12.63
C LEU A 175 -8.17 0.13 -11.75
N ASP A 176 -7.49 -0.88 -12.29
CA ASP A 176 -6.51 -1.66 -11.52
C ASP A 176 -5.36 -0.81 -10.97
N LEU A 177 -4.85 0.16 -11.74
CA LEU A 177 -3.76 1.05 -11.30
C LEU A 177 -4.24 2.11 -10.29
N VAL A 178 -5.49 2.53 -10.41
CA VAL A 178 -6.16 3.43 -9.45
C VAL A 178 -6.42 2.69 -8.14
N GLU A 179 -7.00 1.49 -8.20
CA GLU A 179 -7.24 0.64 -7.02
C GLU A 179 -5.94 0.27 -6.31
N LYS A 180 -4.88 -0.02 -7.09
CA LYS A 180 -3.54 -0.24 -6.53
C LYS A 180 -2.92 1.02 -5.96
N GLY A 181 -3.43 2.22 -6.26
CA GLY A 181 -2.91 3.48 -5.72
C GLY A 181 -1.70 4.06 -6.46
N TYR A 182 -1.37 3.56 -7.66
CA TYR A 182 -0.25 4.08 -8.45
C TYR A 182 -0.64 5.30 -9.31
N ILE A 183 -1.94 5.45 -9.57
CA ILE A 183 -2.53 6.63 -10.20
C ILE A 183 -3.42 7.33 -9.18
N LEU A 184 -3.18 8.61 -8.98
CA LEU A 184 -3.96 9.48 -8.12
C LEU A 184 -4.44 10.68 -8.95
N GLU A 185 -5.76 10.88 -9.04
CA GLU A 185 -6.36 12.03 -9.72
C GLU A 185 -5.84 12.21 -11.17
N GLY A 186 -5.64 11.09 -11.87
CA GLY A 186 -5.16 11.06 -13.26
C GLY A 186 -3.66 11.32 -13.44
N LYS A 187 -2.90 11.41 -12.35
CA LYS A 187 -1.44 11.55 -12.35
C LYS A 187 -0.78 10.37 -11.67
N ILE A 188 0.52 10.20 -11.87
CA ILE A 188 1.29 9.28 -11.05
C ILE A 188 1.21 9.71 -9.58
N PHE A 189 1.19 8.75 -8.65
CA PHE A 189 0.98 9.07 -7.24
C PHE A 189 2.10 9.91 -6.61
N SER A 190 3.33 9.85 -7.14
CA SER A 190 4.52 10.47 -6.57
C SER A 190 5.46 10.97 -7.67
N GLN A 191 6.03 12.16 -7.49
CA GLN A 191 7.07 12.69 -8.37
C GLN A 191 8.36 11.89 -8.27
N SER A 192 8.74 11.46 -7.07
CA SER A 192 9.91 10.60 -6.85
C SER A 192 9.75 9.24 -7.56
N PHE A 193 8.55 8.68 -7.58
CA PHE A 193 8.28 7.47 -8.36
C PHE A 193 8.33 7.73 -9.88
N ALA A 194 7.84 8.88 -10.36
CA ALA A 194 8.03 9.26 -11.77
C ALA A 194 9.51 9.37 -12.16
N ARG A 195 10.35 9.97 -11.30
CA ARG A 195 11.80 10.07 -11.53
C ARG A 195 12.44 8.67 -11.59
N PHE A 196 12.06 7.78 -10.68
CA PHE A 196 12.48 6.37 -10.70
C PHE A 196 12.13 5.71 -12.05
N ILE A 197 10.90 5.87 -12.55
CA ILE A 197 10.48 5.29 -13.83
C ILE A 197 11.34 5.84 -14.98
N LYS A 198 11.60 7.15 -15.02
CA LYS A 198 12.46 7.77 -16.06
C LYS A 198 13.89 7.21 -16.05
N SER A 199 14.43 6.91 -14.87
CA SER A 199 15.79 6.35 -14.74
C SER A 199 15.88 4.84 -14.96
N SER A 200 14.75 4.12 -14.95
CA SER A 200 14.69 2.66 -15.10
C SER A 200 14.53 2.21 -16.57
N VAL A 201 14.76 3.11 -17.51
CA VAL A 201 14.67 2.91 -18.97
C VAL A 201 16.06 2.85 -19.59
#